data_AF-A0A927YH98-F1
#
_entry.id   AF-A0A927YH98-F1
#
_cell.length_a   1.000
_cell.length_b   1.000
_cell.length_c   1.000
_cell.angle_alpha   90.00
_cell.angle_beta   90.00
_cell.angle_gamma   90.00
#
_symmetry.space_group_name_H-M   'P 1'
#
loop_
_entity.id
_entity.type
_entity.pdbx_description
1 polymer ?
#
loop_
_entity_poly.entity_id
_entity_poly.type
_entity_poly.pdbx_seq_one_letter_code
_entity_poly.pdbx_strand_id
1 'polypeptide(L)'
;MKTEAVERGRRTGKKNREKEQRKRTRKKSRMEKMEKENFDLERVIIRPMNPGEEKTIAKIGRSAFGFFEALFVSVPRHAMVADYEGNIAGGILYKPMNLPGGKKVLYMDIGFVHPDYQGMGVGKKLYSETFRMLWETDCDYMTALVKDDNIGSYKPLLQNGYRRVSCKEVLKKFGFLGFFKQYLGTVWFLAGGMDFYMAERKKEKQEEKRFPILCYFLSNLLLLLPMFGMLLLENNNPEKVCFMFLAFATILFALFATRSLGALIAKRKWKFRFNNGGALLTLLLGLGNSLFPMNGNWYLEDYENSEKDRKSMACTELVRWFVFLFLPLAQLGGTVYGKSLAQLAQVFMVYSLIPIYPFEHLGAGRIYRYNKWLWLITTVITIAVLYFYS
;
A
#
# COMPACT_ATOMS: atom_id res chain seq x y z
N MET A 1 -44.73 -17.34 -37.04
CA MET A 1 -45.37 -17.79 -35.78
C MET A 1 -44.46 -18.63 -34.86
N LYS A 2 -43.73 -19.67 -35.31
CA LYS A 2 -42.85 -20.46 -34.41
C LYS A 2 -41.69 -19.65 -33.78
N THR A 3 -41.14 -18.65 -34.49
CA THR A 3 -40.00 -17.86 -34.03
C THR A 3 -40.35 -16.87 -32.90
N GLU A 4 -41.55 -16.27 -32.94
CA GLU A 4 -42.00 -15.32 -31.91
C GLU A 4 -42.32 -16.01 -30.57
N ALA A 5 -42.81 -17.25 -30.61
CA ALA A 5 -43.06 -18.04 -29.40
C ALA A 5 -41.76 -18.38 -28.66
N VAL A 6 -40.68 -18.68 -29.40
CA VAL A 6 -39.36 -18.97 -28.84
C VAL A 6 -38.72 -17.71 -28.22
N GLU A 7 -38.85 -16.55 -28.87
CA GLU A 7 -38.35 -15.29 -28.29
C GLU A 7 -39.13 -14.84 -27.04
N ARG A 8 -40.45 -15.01 -27.01
CA ARG A 8 -41.25 -14.75 -25.80
C ARG A 8 -40.83 -15.68 -24.66
N GLY A 9 -40.60 -16.97 -24.92
CA GLY A 9 -40.09 -17.91 -23.93
C GLY A 9 -38.74 -17.49 -23.33
N ARG A 10 -37.78 -17.08 -24.18
CA ARG A 10 -36.46 -16.61 -23.74
C ARG A 10 -36.52 -15.33 -22.90
N ARG A 11 -37.34 -14.35 -23.29
CA ARG A 11 -37.52 -13.10 -22.51
C ARG A 11 -38.14 -13.35 -21.14
N THR A 12 -39.09 -14.27 -21.05
CA THR A 12 -39.79 -14.60 -19.79
C THR A 12 -38.87 -15.36 -18.84
N GLY A 13 -38.06 -16.30 -19.35
CA GLY A 13 -37.05 -17.02 -18.56
C GLY A 13 -35.97 -16.10 -17.97
N LYS A 14 -35.48 -15.10 -18.75
CA LYS A 14 -34.50 -14.12 -18.27
C LYS A 14 -35.06 -13.26 -17.12
N LYS A 15 -36.29 -12.76 -17.26
CA LYS A 15 -36.96 -11.97 -16.21
C LYS A 15 -37.18 -12.76 -14.92
N ASN A 16 -37.50 -14.05 -15.01
CA ASN A 16 -37.67 -14.90 -13.84
C ASN A 16 -36.34 -15.15 -13.09
N ARG A 17 -35.25 -15.42 -13.82
CA ARG A 17 -33.91 -15.57 -13.22
C ARG A 17 -33.45 -14.29 -12.51
N GLU A 18 -33.66 -13.12 -13.12
CA GLU A 18 -33.32 -11.83 -12.49
C GLU A 18 -34.16 -11.56 -11.23
N LYS A 19 -35.46 -11.87 -11.25
CA LYS A 19 -36.33 -11.75 -10.06
C LYS A 19 -35.89 -12.68 -8.93
N GLU A 20 -35.50 -13.90 -9.24
CA GLU A 20 -35.06 -14.88 -8.25
C GLU A 20 -33.70 -14.49 -7.65
N GLN A 21 -32.77 -14.01 -8.48
CA GLN A 21 -31.48 -13.48 -8.03
C GLN A 21 -31.67 -12.28 -7.09
N ARG A 22 -32.55 -11.33 -7.44
CA ARG A 22 -32.89 -10.19 -6.57
C ARG A 22 -33.51 -10.63 -5.23
N LYS A 23 -34.37 -11.65 -5.22
CA LYS A 23 -34.93 -12.22 -3.99
C LYS A 23 -33.84 -12.84 -3.11
N ARG A 24 -32.89 -13.59 -3.69
CA ARG A 24 -31.75 -14.16 -2.95
C ARG A 24 -30.85 -13.08 -2.37
N THR A 25 -30.52 -12.03 -3.14
CA THR A 25 -29.70 -10.90 -2.65
C THR A 25 -30.39 -10.15 -1.51
N ARG A 26 -31.70 -9.89 -1.61
CA ARG A 26 -32.47 -9.22 -0.54
C ARG A 26 -32.61 -10.08 0.72
N LYS A 27 -32.77 -11.39 0.58
CA LYS A 27 -32.80 -12.31 1.72
C LYS A 27 -31.44 -12.35 2.42
N LYS A 28 -30.36 -12.43 1.64
CA LYS A 28 -28.99 -12.40 2.17
C LYS A 28 -28.69 -11.09 2.92
N SER A 29 -29.01 -9.94 2.33
CA SER A 29 -28.78 -8.64 2.99
C SER A 29 -29.61 -8.45 4.26
N ARG A 30 -30.80 -9.07 4.34
CA ARG A 30 -31.66 -9.02 5.52
C ARG A 30 -31.15 -9.94 6.64
N MET A 31 -30.61 -11.11 6.30
CA MET A 31 -29.94 -11.99 7.28
C MET A 31 -28.64 -11.38 7.79
N GLU A 32 -27.79 -10.83 6.90
CA GLU A 32 -26.57 -10.10 7.28
C GLU A 32 -26.87 -8.90 8.21
N LYS A 33 -28.02 -8.24 8.01
CA LYS A 33 -28.47 -7.15 8.89
C LYS A 33 -28.95 -7.65 10.25
N MET A 34 -29.71 -8.75 10.30
CA MET A 34 -30.15 -9.36 11.57
C MET A 34 -28.99 -9.97 12.37
N GLU A 35 -28.02 -10.61 11.71
CA GLU A 35 -26.80 -11.10 12.36
C GLU A 35 -25.96 -9.96 12.93
N LYS A 36 -25.91 -8.80 12.24
CA LYS A 36 -25.30 -7.57 12.77
C LYS A 36 -26.06 -6.98 13.96
N GLU A 37 -27.38 -7.08 13.96
CA GLU A 37 -28.22 -6.61 15.08
C GLU A 37 -28.10 -7.50 16.33
N ASN A 38 -27.76 -8.79 16.16
CA ASN A 38 -27.51 -9.73 17.25
C ASN A 38 -26.03 -9.83 17.67
N PHE A 39 -25.13 -9.11 17.01
CA PHE A 39 -23.71 -9.14 17.34
C PHE A 39 -23.43 -8.33 18.61
N ASP A 40 -22.96 -9.02 19.65
CA ASP A 40 -22.60 -8.41 20.92
C ASP A 40 -21.07 -8.31 21.05
N LEU A 41 -20.54 -7.10 20.96
CA LEU A 41 -19.10 -6.83 21.04
C LEU A 41 -18.51 -7.24 22.40
N GLU A 42 -19.32 -7.28 23.46
CA GLU A 42 -18.85 -7.67 24.80
C GLU A 42 -18.44 -9.14 24.88
N ARG A 43 -19.09 -10.01 24.08
CA ARG A 43 -18.75 -11.43 23.96
C ARG A 43 -17.46 -11.71 23.20
N VAL A 44 -16.90 -10.70 22.53
CA VAL A 44 -15.60 -10.84 21.85
C VAL A 44 -14.49 -10.85 22.89
N ILE A 45 -13.79 -11.97 22.99
CA ILE A 45 -12.66 -12.16 23.90
C ILE A 45 -11.36 -12.00 23.12
N ILE A 46 -10.46 -11.15 23.60
CA ILE A 46 -9.12 -11.00 23.03
C ILE A 46 -8.16 -11.88 23.84
N ARG A 47 -7.50 -12.82 23.17
CA ARG A 47 -6.62 -13.80 23.82
C ARG A 47 -5.41 -14.17 22.97
N PRO A 48 -4.35 -14.74 23.55
CA PRO A 48 -3.32 -15.41 22.78
C PRO A 48 -3.91 -16.57 21.96
N MET A 49 -3.26 -16.85 20.83
CA MET A 49 -3.51 -18.04 20.03
C MET A 49 -3.25 -19.31 20.84
N ASN A 50 -4.17 -20.28 20.78
CA ASN A 50 -3.99 -21.60 21.35
C ASN A 50 -3.17 -22.50 20.41
N PRO A 51 -2.44 -23.50 20.95
CA PRO A 51 -1.77 -24.50 20.12
C PRO A 51 -2.75 -25.20 19.17
N GLY A 52 -2.39 -25.30 17.89
CA GLY A 52 -3.22 -25.93 16.85
C GLY A 52 -4.14 -24.97 16.08
N GLU A 53 -4.25 -23.70 16.49
CA GLU A 53 -5.05 -22.70 15.78
C GLU A 53 -4.32 -22.06 14.59
N GLU A 54 -3.04 -22.35 14.37
CA GLU A 54 -2.15 -21.59 13.48
C GLU A 54 -2.66 -21.63 12.02
N LYS A 55 -3.07 -22.80 11.55
CA LYS A 55 -3.60 -22.98 10.19
C LYS A 55 -4.96 -22.30 10.01
N THR A 56 -5.79 -22.32 11.05
CA THR A 56 -7.11 -21.66 11.04
C THR A 56 -6.95 -20.15 10.96
N ILE A 57 -6.07 -19.57 11.78
CA ILE A 57 -5.75 -18.14 11.76
C ILE A 57 -5.17 -17.71 10.42
N ALA A 58 -4.25 -18.50 9.85
CA ALA A 58 -3.70 -18.21 8.52
C ALA A 58 -4.77 -18.25 7.42
N LYS A 59 -5.69 -19.23 7.47
CA LYS A 59 -6.81 -19.34 6.51
C LYS A 59 -7.74 -18.12 6.61
N ILE A 60 -8.10 -17.73 7.82
CA ILE A 60 -8.95 -16.55 8.06
C ILE A 60 -8.24 -15.29 7.59
N GLY A 61 -6.96 -15.11 7.95
CA GLY A 61 -6.16 -13.99 7.50
C GLY A 61 -6.16 -13.86 5.99
N ARG A 62 -5.92 -14.95 5.24
CA ARG A 62 -5.97 -14.96 3.77
C ARG A 62 -7.33 -14.53 3.21
N SER A 63 -8.43 -14.92 3.86
CA SER A 63 -9.77 -14.53 3.43
C SER A 63 -10.10 -13.04 3.65
N ALA A 64 -9.37 -12.38 4.55
CA ALA A 64 -9.57 -10.96 4.85
C ALA A 64 -8.86 -10.02 3.87
N PHE A 65 -7.99 -10.54 3.00
CA PHE A 65 -7.19 -9.76 2.04
C PHE A 65 -7.52 -10.10 0.59
N GLY A 66 -7.14 -9.21 -0.35
CA GLY A 66 -7.21 -9.52 -1.78
C GLY A 66 -6.23 -10.64 -2.15
N PHE A 67 -6.43 -11.26 -3.31
CA PHE A 67 -5.67 -12.45 -3.76
C PHE A 67 -4.14 -12.30 -3.59
N PHE A 68 -3.56 -11.19 -4.03
CA PHE A 68 -2.11 -10.97 -3.94
C PHE A 68 -1.64 -10.70 -2.50
N GLU A 69 -2.40 -9.94 -1.72
CA GLU A 69 -2.06 -9.63 -0.33
C GLU A 69 -2.18 -10.88 0.56
N ALA A 70 -3.11 -11.77 0.25
CA ALA A 70 -3.28 -13.06 0.91
C ALA A 70 -2.03 -13.96 0.80
N LEU A 71 -1.23 -13.82 -0.26
CA LEU A 71 0.03 -14.58 -0.40
C LEU A 71 1.07 -14.25 0.68
N PHE A 72 0.98 -13.05 1.27
CA PHE A 72 1.88 -12.63 2.34
C PHE A 72 1.43 -13.09 3.74
N VAL A 73 0.25 -13.69 3.86
CA VAL A 73 -0.25 -14.24 5.13
C VAL A 73 0.41 -15.59 5.40
N SER A 74 1.42 -15.54 6.26
CA SER A 74 2.14 -16.71 6.78
C SER A 74 1.40 -17.41 7.93
N VAL A 75 1.77 -18.65 8.21
CA VAL A 75 1.30 -19.37 9.41
C VAL A 75 1.95 -18.72 10.63
N PRO A 76 1.18 -18.17 11.59
CA PRO A 76 1.74 -17.46 12.72
C PRO A 76 2.47 -18.40 13.68
N ARG A 77 3.57 -17.91 14.27
CA ARG A 77 4.16 -18.50 15.48
C ARG A 77 3.57 -17.88 16.75
N HIS A 78 3.20 -16.60 16.67
CA HIS A 78 2.52 -15.88 17.74
C HIS A 78 1.41 -15.05 17.12
N ALA A 79 0.26 -15.04 17.77
CA ALA A 79 -0.86 -14.20 17.39
C ALA A 79 -1.73 -13.89 18.61
N MET A 80 -2.35 -12.72 18.58
CA MET A 80 -3.53 -12.41 19.38
C MET A 80 -4.75 -12.60 18.51
N VAL A 81 -5.81 -13.20 19.04
CA VAL A 81 -7.05 -13.47 18.30
C VAL A 81 -8.23 -12.81 18.98
N ALA A 82 -9.20 -12.40 18.17
CA ALA A 82 -10.53 -12.07 18.62
C ALA A 82 -11.41 -13.32 18.49
N ASP A 83 -11.83 -13.87 19.62
CA ASP A 83 -12.71 -15.02 19.70
C ASP A 83 -14.14 -14.55 19.97
N TYR A 84 -15.08 -14.95 19.13
CA TYR A 84 -16.51 -14.74 19.32
C TYR A 84 -17.21 -16.09 19.32
N GLU A 85 -17.64 -16.53 20.51
CA GLU A 85 -18.37 -17.78 20.72
C GLU A 85 -17.65 -19.02 20.12
N GLY A 86 -16.33 -19.09 20.30
CA GLY A 86 -15.49 -20.19 19.81
C GLY A 86 -15.03 -20.03 18.36
N ASN A 87 -15.42 -18.94 17.68
CA ASN A 87 -15.02 -18.65 16.32
C ASN A 87 -14.02 -17.49 16.28
N ILE A 88 -12.95 -17.65 15.52
CA ILE A 88 -11.93 -16.60 15.34
C ILE A 88 -12.49 -15.51 14.40
N ALA A 89 -12.88 -14.39 14.98
CA ALA A 89 -13.41 -13.22 14.29
C ALA A 89 -12.31 -12.29 13.72
N GLY A 90 -11.06 -12.45 14.15
CA GLY A 90 -9.92 -11.66 13.69
C GLY A 90 -8.62 -12.04 14.39
N GLY A 91 -7.51 -11.45 13.95
CA GLY A 91 -6.23 -11.71 14.57
C GLY A 91 -5.15 -10.69 14.23
N ILE A 92 -4.14 -10.64 15.09
CA ILE A 92 -2.93 -9.86 14.91
C ILE A 92 -1.72 -10.78 15.10
N LEU A 93 -0.98 -11.00 14.00
CA LEU A 93 0.26 -11.76 13.99
C LEU A 93 1.42 -10.86 14.40
N TYR A 94 2.30 -11.37 15.26
CA TYR A 94 3.48 -10.63 15.68
C TYR A 94 4.72 -11.52 15.84
N LYS A 95 5.89 -10.88 15.83
CA LYS A 95 7.20 -11.51 15.91
C LYS A 95 8.04 -10.81 16.99
N PRO A 96 8.35 -11.50 18.09
CA PRO A 96 9.35 -11.01 19.03
C PRO A 96 10.74 -10.95 18.41
N MET A 97 11.47 -9.89 18.68
CA MET A 97 12.81 -9.62 18.16
C MET A 97 13.68 -9.05 19.27
N ASN A 98 14.79 -9.74 19.58
CA ASN A 98 15.81 -9.21 20.48
C ASN A 98 16.84 -8.44 19.65
N LEU A 99 16.91 -7.13 19.82
CA LEU A 99 17.91 -6.29 19.17
C LEU A 99 19.19 -6.19 20.01
N PRO A 100 20.33 -5.86 19.38
CA PRO A 100 21.57 -5.58 20.11
C PRO A 100 21.39 -4.53 21.20
N GLY A 101 22.14 -4.67 22.30
CA GLY A 101 21.99 -3.82 23.48
C GLY A 101 20.78 -4.19 24.36
N GLY A 102 20.28 -5.43 24.26
CA GLY A 102 19.23 -5.97 25.15
C GLY A 102 17.81 -5.49 24.85
N LYS A 103 17.60 -4.72 23.78
CA LYS A 103 16.30 -4.12 23.44
C LYS A 103 15.34 -5.17 22.91
N LYS A 104 14.16 -5.27 23.49
CA LYS A 104 13.10 -6.23 23.11
C LYS A 104 12.04 -5.54 22.28
N VAL A 105 11.83 -6.02 21.06
CA VAL A 105 10.89 -5.44 20.09
C VAL A 105 9.83 -6.46 19.71
N LEU A 106 8.57 -6.03 19.67
CA LEU A 106 7.49 -6.81 19.04
C LEU A 106 7.19 -6.20 17.67
N TYR A 107 7.44 -6.95 16.61
CA TYR A 107 7.07 -6.55 15.25
C TYR A 107 5.68 -7.09 14.91
N MET A 108 4.74 -6.18 14.69
CA MET A 108 3.39 -6.49 14.23
C MET A 108 3.45 -6.70 12.72
N ASP A 109 3.20 -7.94 12.28
CA ASP A 109 3.35 -8.33 10.89
C ASP A 109 2.05 -8.05 10.12
N ILE A 110 0.94 -8.59 10.61
CA ILE A 110 -0.36 -8.53 9.93
C ILE A 110 -1.46 -8.40 10.99
N GLY A 111 -2.44 -7.52 10.75
CA GLY A 111 -3.68 -7.45 11.51
C GLY A 111 -4.87 -7.58 10.56
N PHE A 112 -5.87 -8.38 10.95
CA PHE A 112 -7.04 -8.63 10.11
C PHE A 112 -8.30 -8.86 10.95
N VAL A 113 -9.45 -8.65 10.32
CA VAL A 113 -10.77 -9.01 10.83
C VAL A 113 -11.45 -9.82 9.74
N HIS A 114 -12.01 -10.96 10.12
CA HIS A 114 -12.75 -11.83 9.20
C HIS A 114 -13.88 -11.03 8.52
N PRO A 115 -14.11 -11.16 7.20
CA PRO A 115 -15.06 -10.33 6.45
C PRO A 115 -16.44 -10.19 7.11
N ASP A 116 -16.97 -11.29 7.63
CA ASP A 116 -18.30 -11.32 8.28
C ASP A 116 -18.38 -10.47 9.56
N TYR A 117 -17.24 -10.20 10.20
CA TYR A 117 -17.15 -9.41 11.45
C TYR A 117 -16.66 -7.97 11.22
N GLN A 118 -16.44 -7.56 9.97
CA GLN A 118 -15.99 -6.22 9.64
C GLN A 118 -17.10 -5.17 9.86
N GLY A 119 -16.69 -4.01 10.37
CA GLY A 119 -17.61 -2.91 10.70
C GLY A 119 -18.38 -3.09 12.01
N MET A 120 -18.19 -4.19 12.74
CA MET A 120 -18.84 -4.46 14.03
C MET A 120 -18.02 -4.02 15.26
N GLY A 121 -16.95 -3.25 15.06
CA GLY A 121 -16.07 -2.80 16.15
C GLY A 121 -14.99 -3.80 16.59
N VAL A 122 -15.01 -5.05 16.09
CA VAL A 122 -14.02 -6.10 16.41
C VAL A 122 -12.59 -5.63 16.25
N GLY A 123 -12.26 -4.98 15.13
CA GLY A 123 -10.90 -4.48 14.89
C GLY A 123 -10.44 -3.46 15.93
N LYS A 124 -11.33 -2.56 16.38
CA LYS A 124 -11.01 -1.56 17.40
C LYS A 124 -10.66 -2.25 18.72
N LYS A 125 -11.53 -3.18 19.18
CA LYS A 125 -11.33 -3.96 20.42
C LYS A 125 -10.08 -4.85 20.34
N LEU A 126 -9.88 -5.52 19.20
CA LEU A 126 -8.72 -6.39 18.95
C LEU A 126 -7.41 -5.61 19.06
N TYR A 127 -7.28 -4.46 18.38
CA TYR A 127 -6.07 -3.66 18.46
C TYR A 127 -5.83 -3.10 19.88
N SER A 128 -6.86 -2.53 20.52
CA SER A 128 -6.69 -1.92 21.86
C SER A 128 -6.27 -2.92 22.92
N GLU A 129 -6.97 -4.06 23.03
CA GLU A 129 -6.65 -5.07 24.04
C GLU A 129 -5.35 -5.78 23.71
N THR A 130 -5.07 -6.08 22.43
CA THR A 130 -3.80 -6.68 22.03
C THR A 130 -2.63 -5.83 22.49
N PHE A 131 -2.64 -4.52 22.22
CA PHE A 131 -1.52 -3.68 22.62
C PHE A 131 -1.41 -3.48 24.12
N ARG A 132 -2.53 -3.44 24.84
CA ARG A 132 -2.52 -3.44 26.31
C ARG A 132 -1.79 -4.69 26.83
N MET A 133 -2.22 -5.87 26.38
CA MET A 133 -1.63 -7.15 26.79
C MET A 133 -0.17 -7.29 26.34
N LEU A 134 0.19 -6.83 25.14
CA LEU A 134 1.57 -6.87 24.67
C LEU A 134 2.49 -5.91 25.45
N TRP A 135 1.99 -4.77 25.94
CA TRP A 135 2.77 -3.88 26.81
C TRP A 135 3.02 -4.45 28.22
N GLU A 136 2.20 -5.41 28.65
CA GLU A 136 2.42 -6.18 29.89
C GLU A 136 3.59 -7.17 29.72
N THR A 137 3.94 -7.52 28.49
CA THR A 137 5.20 -8.23 28.22
C THR A 137 6.40 -7.30 28.43
N ASP A 138 7.56 -7.87 28.74
CA ASP A 138 8.80 -7.13 28.92
C ASP A 138 9.38 -6.65 27.58
N CYS A 139 8.61 -5.91 26.78
CA CYS A 139 9.06 -5.30 25.53
C CYS A 139 9.31 -3.79 25.69
N ASP A 140 10.34 -3.29 25.00
CA ASP A 140 10.70 -1.88 25.00
C ASP A 140 9.96 -1.10 23.90
N TYR A 141 9.75 -1.77 22.75
CA TYR A 141 9.17 -1.20 21.55
C TYR A 141 8.19 -2.14 20.89
N MET A 142 7.18 -1.56 20.24
CA MET A 142 6.40 -2.26 19.24
C MET A 142 6.54 -1.56 17.89
N THR A 143 6.64 -2.33 16.81
CA THR A 143 6.90 -1.81 15.47
C THR A 143 5.92 -2.39 14.48
N ALA A 144 5.63 -1.68 13.39
CA ALA A 144 4.76 -2.15 12.33
C ALA A 144 5.13 -1.49 11.00
N LEU A 145 4.84 -2.17 9.90
CA LEU A 145 4.85 -1.57 8.57
C LEU A 145 3.42 -1.39 8.11
N VAL A 146 3.09 -0.18 7.65
CA VAL A 146 1.75 0.09 7.14
C VAL A 146 1.84 0.75 5.78
N LYS A 147 1.05 0.20 4.85
CA LYS A 147 0.81 0.80 3.55
C LYS A 147 0.16 2.18 3.70
N ASP A 148 0.72 3.13 2.98
CA ASP A 148 0.45 4.56 3.01
C ASP A 148 -1.02 4.98 3.18
N ASP A 149 -1.94 4.44 2.37
CA ASP A 149 -3.36 4.83 2.37
C ASP A 149 -4.30 3.80 3.03
N ASN A 150 -3.73 2.85 3.77
CA ASN A 150 -4.50 1.87 4.53
C ASN A 150 -4.92 2.41 5.90
N ILE A 151 -5.97 3.24 5.91
CA ILE A 151 -6.56 3.80 7.15
C ILE A 151 -6.99 2.73 8.16
N GLY A 152 -7.47 1.59 7.67
CA GLY A 152 -7.88 0.47 8.52
C GLY A 152 -6.74 -0.06 9.38
N SER A 153 -5.49 0.09 8.91
CA SER A 153 -4.30 -0.33 9.66
C SER A 153 -3.65 0.83 10.41
N TYR A 154 -3.41 2.01 9.80
CA TYR A 154 -2.63 3.05 10.49
C TYR A 154 -3.42 3.75 11.61
N LYS A 155 -4.75 3.93 11.47
CA LYS A 155 -5.53 4.69 12.47
C LYS A 155 -5.61 3.96 13.82
N PRO A 156 -5.86 2.63 13.87
CA PRO A 156 -5.74 1.88 15.11
C PRO A 156 -4.35 1.91 15.73
N LEU A 157 -3.27 1.89 14.93
CA LEU A 157 -1.91 2.03 15.45
C LEU A 157 -1.72 3.39 16.14
N LEU A 158 -2.08 4.49 15.48
CA LEU A 158 -1.97 5.84 16.05
C LEU A 158 -2.74 5.98 17.37
N GLN A 159 -3.95 5.40 17.45
CA GLN A 159 -4.78 5.40 18.66
C GLN A 159 -4.13 4.64 19.82
N ASN A 160 -3.21 3.71 19.53
CA ASN A 160 -2.51 2.89 20.50
C ASN A 160 -1.03 3.30 20.68
N GLY A 161 -0.74 4.59 20.46
CA GLY A 161 0.55 5.18 20.81
C GLY A 161 1.66 4.94 19.79
N TYR A 162 1.37 4.32 18.65
CA TYR A 162 2.33 4.30 17.54
C TYR A 162 2.43 5.68 16.91
N ARG A 163 3.61 5.95 16.37
CA ARG A 163 3.88 7.09 15.50
C ARG A 163 4.71 6.63 14.32
N ARG A 164 4.57 7.32 13.20
CA ARG A 164 5.47 7.11 12.07
C ARG A 164 6.86 7.65 12.42
N VAL A 165 7.89 6.88 12.10
CA VAL A 165 9.29 7.25 12.39
C VAL A 165 10.16 7.24 11.14
N SER A 166 11.21 8.05 11.17
CA SER A 166 12.25 8.11 10.14
C SER A 166 13.29 6.99 10.32
N CYS A 167 14.06 6.68 9.27
CA CYS A 167 15.20 5.77 9.40
C CYS A 167 16.23 6.30 10.41
N LYS A 168 16.41 7.63 10.49
CA LYS A 168 17.28 8.27 11.48
C LYS A 168 16.82 7.98 12.91
N GLU A 169 15.53 8.09 13.18
CA GLU A 169 14.97 7.78 14.51
C GLU A 169 15.11 6.30 14.83
N VAL A 170 14.83 5.40 13.89
CA VAL A 170 15.04 3.96 14.10
C VAL A 170 16.52 3.67 14.37
N LEU A 171 17.45 4.29 13.64
CA LEU A 171 18.88 4.16 13.86
C LEU A 171 19.30 4.69 15.24
N LYS A 172 18.78 5.85 15.66
CA LYS A 172 19.00 6.42 17.00
C LYS A 172 18.48 5.51 18.11
N LYS A 173 17.32 4.88 17.89
CA LYS A 173 16.64 4.05 18.88
C LYS A 173 17.18 2.64 18.96
N PHE A 174 17.52 2.02 17.83
CA PHE A 174 17.93 0.61 17.77
C PHE A 174 19.44 0.44 17.57
N GLY A 175 20.17 1.51 17.27
CA GLY A 175 21.56 1.43 16.83
C GLY A 175 21.68 0.86 15.42
N PHE A 176 22.90 0.86 14.88
CA PHE A 176 23.17 0.39 13.51
C PHE A 176 22.77 -1.07 13.30
N LEU A 177 23.27 -1.98 14.15
CA LEU A 177 22.96 -3.40 14.03
C LEU A 177 21.48 -3.72 14.28
N GLY A 178 20.83 -3.00 15.21
CA GLY A 178 19.39 -3.15 15.46
C GLY A 178 18.55 -2.64 14.29
N PHE A 179 18.94 -1.55 13.64
CA PHE A 179 18.33 -1.07 12.40
C PHE A 179 18.39 -2.14 11.31
N PHE A 180 19.57 -2.72 11.03
CA PHE A 180 19.70 -3.76 10.00
C PHE A 180 18.92 -5.04 10.34
N LYS A 181 18.94 -5.45 11.60
CA LYS A 181 18.14 -6.60 12.05
C LYS A 181 16.65 -6.37 11.83
N GLN A 182 16.15 -5.17 12.12
CA GLN A 182 14.76 -4.81 11.84
C GLN A 182 14.50 -4.72 10.33
N TYR A 183 15.40 -4.09 9.59
CA TYR A 183 15.26 -3.84 8.16
C TYR A 183 15.23 -5.13 7.35
N LEU A 184 16.10 -6.10 7.65
CA LEU A 184 16.21 -7.40 6.96
C LEU A 184 15.36 -8.51 7.59
N GLY A 185 15.09 -8.43 8.90
CA GLY A 185 14.24 -9.40 9.61
C GLY A 185 12.75 -9.21 9.39
N THR A 186 12.37 -8.13 8.71
CA THR A 186 10.99 -7.80 8.32
C THR A 186 10.92 -7.56 6.82
N VAL A 187 9.73 -7.34 6.27
CA VAL A 187 9.56 -7.01 4.84
C VAL A 187 9.93 -5.56 4.50
N TRP A 188 10.45 -4.77 5.45
CA TRP A 188 10.69 -3.34 5.28
C TRP A 188 11.53 -3.00 4.04
N PHE A 189 12.56 -3.80 3.77
CA PHE A 189 13.46 -3.62 2.64
C PHE A 189 12.80 -3.81 1.27
N LEU A 190 11.71 -4.58 1.18
CA LEU A 190 10.90 -4.79 -0.03
C LEU A 190 9.58 -4.02 -0.03
N ALA A 191 9.20 -3.44 1.11
CA ALA A 191 7.92 -2.80 1.37
C ALA A 191 7.74 -1.43 0.68
N GLY A 192 7.83 -1.39 -0.64
CA GLY A 192 7.64 -0.17 -1.43
C GLY A 192 6.28 0.48 -1.14
N GLY A 193 6.28 1.78 -0.82
CA GLY A 193 5.05 2.51 -0.48
C GLY A 193 4.54 2.29 0.94
N MET A 194 5.33 1.66 1.83
CA MET A 194 4.98 1.52 3.24
C MET A 194 5.78 2.48 4.14
N ASP A 195 5.16 2.85 5.25
CA ASP A 195 5.76 3.66 6.31
C ASP A 195 6.05 2.79 7.54
N PHE A 196 7.18 3.04 8.20
CA PHE A 196 7.53 2.40 9.46
C PHE A 196 6.89 3.13 10.65
N TYR A 197 6.16 2.38 11.47
CA TYR A 197 5.51 2.83 12.69
C TYR A 197 6.17 2.21 13.91
N MET A 198 6.26 2.98 14.98
CA MET A 198 6.87 2.57 16.23
C MET A 198 6.09 3.14 17.41
N ALA A 199 5.85 2.33 18.42
CA ALA A 199 5.41 2.72 19.74
C ALA A 199 6.53 2.41 20.75
N GLU A 200 6.71 3.31 21.70
CA GLU A 200 7.77 3.22 22.71
C GLU A 200 7.12 3.24 24.10
N ARG A 201 7.63 2.44 25.05
CA ARG A 201 7.08 2.40 26.40
C ARG A 201 7.18 3.74 27.11
N LYS A 202 8.28 4.46 26.89
CA LYS A 202 8.49 5.84 27.34
C LYS A 202 8.29 6.77 26.15
N LYS A 203 7.24 7.61 26.20
CA LYS A 203 6.95 8.57 25.15
C LYS A 203 8.03 9.65 25.09
N GLU A 204 8.88 9.58 24.08
CA GLU A 204 9.74 10.71 23.72
C GLU A 204 9.05 11.68 22.77
N LYS A 205 9.51 12.93 22.79
CA LYS A 205 8.98 14.00 21.94
C LYS A 205 9.24 13.64 20.47
N GLN A 206 8.21 13.77 19.66
CA GLN A 206 8.28 13.47 18.23
C GLN A 206 9.23 14.44 17.52
N GLU A 207 10.23 13.91 16.81
CA GLU A 207 11.02 14.71 15.87
C GLU A 207 10.18 14.92 14.60
N GLU A 208 9.85 16.17 14.26
CA GLU A 208 9.24 16.47 12.97
C GLU A 208 10.28 16.33 11.85
N LYS A 209 9.93 15.56 10.81
CA LYS A 209 10.74 15.49 9.58
C LYS A 209 10.72 16.86 8.90
N ARG A 210 11.84 17.58 8.95
CA ARG A 210 11.94 18.94 8.37
C ARG A 210 12.02 18.96 6.83
N PHE A 211 12.34 17.85 6.15
CA PHE A 211 12.62 17.88 4.69
C PHE A 211 12.19 16.61 3.89
N PRO A 212 10.91 16.17 3.94
CA PRO A 212 10.50 14.94 3.26
C PRO A 212 10.68 14.99 1.72
N ILE A 213 10.53 16.17 1.11
CA ILE A 213 10.71 16.37 -0.34
C ILE A 213 12.18 16.17 -0.73
N LEU A 214 13.11 16.80 -0.01
CA LEU A 214 14.54 16.63 -0.26
C LEU A 214 14.97 15.17 -0.09
N CYS A 215 14.49 14.50 0.96
CA CYS A 215 14.76 13.07 1.16
C CYS A 215 14.25 12.22 -0.02
N TYR A 216 13.07 12.53 -0.56
CA TYR A 216 12.54 11.81 -1.73
C TYR A 216 13.46 11.91 -2.94
N PHE A 217 13.94 13.12 -3.27
CA PHE A 217 14.87 13.31 -4.40
C PHE A 217 16.22 12.64 -4.12
N LEU A 218 16.85 12.93 -2.97
CA LEU A 218 18.16 12.39 -2.65
C LEU A 218 18.17 10.86 -2.58
N SER A 219 17.17 10.24 -1.93
CA SER A 219 17.10 8.78 -1.84
C SER A 219 16.97 8.12 -3.21
N ASN A 220 16.14 8.66 -4.10
CA ASN A 220 16.00 8.11 -5.45
C ASN A 220 17.26 8.27 -6.30
N LEU A 221 17.90 9.43 -6.24
CA LEU A 221 19.15 9.66 -6.97
C LEU A 221 20.26 8.73 -6.45
N LEU A 222 20.44 8.65 -5.12
CA LEU A 222 21.50 7.84 -4.50
C LEU A 222 21.30 6.33 -4.71
N LEU A 223 20.08 5.82 -4.53
CA LEU A 223 19.81 4.38 -4.65
C LEU A 223 19.99 3.85 -6.07
N LEU A 224 19.88 4.72 -7.08
CA LEU A 224 20.01 4.36 -8.49
C LEU A 224 21.36 4.76 -9.09
N LEU A 225 22.27 5.39 -8.32
CA LEU A 225 23.65 5.65 -8.77
C LEU A 225 24.37 4.39 -9.27
N PRO A 226 24.26 3.20 -8.62
CA PRO A 226 24.92 2.00 -9.12
C PRO A 226 24.48 1.62 -10.54
N MET A 227 23.20 1.79 -10.86
CA MET A 227 22.68 1.56 -12.22
C MET A 227 23.35 2.50 -13.23
N PHE A 228 23.43 3.80 -12.94
CA PHE A 228 24.10 4.75 -13.82
C PHE A 228 25.61 4.47 -13.96
N GLY A 229 26.25 4.01 -12.88
CA GLY A 229 27.65 3.57 -12.90
C GLY A 229 27.87 2.36 -13.81
N MET A 230 26.99 1.35 -13.75
CA MET A 230 27.06 0.19 -14.64
C MET A 230 26.78 0.57 -16.10
N LEU A 231 25.78 1.41 -16.35
CA LEU A 231 25.50 1.92 -17.69
C LEU A 231 26.68 2.70 -18.28
N LEU A 232 27.44 3.41 -17.45
CA LEU A 232 28.66 4.11 -17.85
C LEU A 232 29.77 3.13 -18.25
N LEU A 233 29.96 2.06 -17.46
CA LEU A 233 30.93 1.00 -17.75
C LEU A 233 30.58 0.23 -19.03
N GLU A 234 29.29 -0.02 -19.28
CA GLU A 234 28.82 -0.78 -20.45
C GLU A 234 28.82 0.01 -21.76
N ASN A 235 28.33 1.26 -21.75
CA ASN A 235 28.09 2.00 -22.98
C ASN A 235 29.31 2.81 -23.45
N ASN A 236 30.33 3.00 -22.60
CA ASN A 236 31.47 3.89 -22.82
C ASN A 236 31.08 5.29 -23.36
N ASN A 237 29.86 5.74 -23.06
CA ASN A 237 29.27 6.99 -23.55
C ASN A 237 28.78 7.82 -22.36
N PRO A 238 29.66 8.64 -21.75
CA PRO A 238 29.32 9.43 -20.57
C PRO A 238 28.22 10.45 -20.83
N GLU A 239 28.13 10.97 -22.04
CA GLU A 239 27.10 11.94 -22.44
C GLU A 239 25.69 11.32 -22.36
N LYS A 240 25.51 10.12 -22.93
CA LYS A 240 24.23 9.39 -22.89
C LYS A 240 23.81 9.08 -21.45
N VAL A 241 24.75 8.69 -20.59
CA VAL A 241 24.47 8.41 -19.17
C VAL A 241 24.09 9.69 -18.42
N CYS A 242 24.78 10.80 -18.68
CA CYS A 242 24.45 12.10 -18.11
C CYS A 242 23.02 12.54 -18.49
N PHE A 243 22.66 12.42 -19.77
CA PHE A 243 21.30 12.75 -20.21
C PHE A 243 20.24 11.82 -19.65
N MET A 244 20.54 10.53 -19.47
CA MET A 244 19.62 9.60 -18.81
C MET A 244 19.43 9.95 -17.34
N PHE A 245 20.48 10.35 -16.63
CA PHE A 245 20.41 10.83 -15.25
C PHE A 245 19.57 12.11 -15.16
N LEU A 246 19.78 13.08 -16.04
CA LEU A 246 18.99 14.31 -16.11
C LEU A 246 17.52 14.04 -16.45
N ALA A 247 17.26 13.12 -17.38
CA ALA A 247 15.91 12.70 -17.74
C ALA A 247 15.23 12.01 -16.54
N PHE A 248 15.95 11.18 -15.78
CA PHE A 248 15.43 10.57 -14.57
C PHE A 248 15.11 11.62 -13.49
N ALA A 249 15.99 12.58 -13.24
CA ALA A 249 15.72 13.70 -12.34
C ALA A 249 14.48 14.51 -12.79
N THR A 250 14.31 14.69 -14.10
CA THR A 250 13.12 15.32 -14.68
C THR A 250 11.86 14.51 -14.41
N ILE A 251 11.90 13.18 -14.54
CA ILE A 251 10.78 12.30 -14.22
C ILE A 251 10.42 12.39 -12.73
N LEU A 252 11.39 12.37 -11.82
CA LEU A 252 11.14 12.56 -10.38
C LEU A 252 10.48 13.91 -10.09
N PHE A 253 10.96 14.97 -10.74
CA PHE A 253 10.35 16.30 -10.60
C PHE A 253 8.92 16.32 -11.17
N ALA A 254 8.68 15.72 -12.33
CA ALA A 254 7.36 15.60 -12.93
C ALA A 254 6.39 14.81 -12.03
N LEU A 255 6.83 13.71 -11.42
CA LEU A 255 6.05 12.95 -10.44
C LEU A 255 5.64 13.83 -9.25
N PHE A 256 6.57 14.60 -8.70
CA PHE A 256 6.29 15.52 -7.60
C PHE A 256 5.35 16.65 -8.03
N ALA A 257 5.66 17.35 -9.12
CA ALA A 257 4.96 18.55 -9.58
C ALA A 257 3.52 18.23 -9.99
N THR A 258 3.30 17.16 -10.75
CA THR A 258 1.95 16.77 -11.21
C THR A 258 1.04 16.35 -10.05
N ARG A 259 1.56 15.61 -9.07
CA ARG A 259 0.79 15.27 -7.86
C ARG A 259 0.51 16.49 -7.00
N SER A 260 1.44 17.44 -6.93
CA SER A 260 1.24 18.73 -6.25
C SER A 260 0.14 19.53 -6.93
N LEU A 261 0.13 19.59 -8.26
CA LEU A 261 -0.93 20.23 -9.04
C LEU A 261 -2.29 19.58 -8.81
N GLY A 262 -2.36 18.25 -8.81
CA GLY A 262 -3.59 17.55 -8.50
C GLY A 262 -4.08 17.80 -7.06
N ALA A 263 -3.16 17.92 -6.10
CA ALA A 263 -3.50 18.24 -4.71
C ALA A 263 -4.09 19.66 -4.60
N LEU A 264 -3.54 20.63 -5.35
CA LEU A 264 -4.07 21.99 -5.45
C LEU A 264 -5.47 22.00 -6.08
N ILE A 265 -5.68 21.25 -7.18
CA ILE A 265 -6.99 21.14 -7.86
C ILE A 265 -8.06 20.55 -6.93
N ALA A 266 -7.69 19.59 -6.09
CA ALA A 266 -8.61 18.95 -5.16
C ALA A 266 -9.07 19.87 -4.01
N LYS A 267 -8.41 21.02 -3.76
CA LYS A 267 -8.78 22.03 -2.75
C LYS A 267 -9.02 21.43 -1.34
N ARG A 268 -8.10 20.58 -0.89
CA ARG A 268 -8.11 19.93 0.44
C ARG A 268 -6.80 20.21 1.19
N LYS A 269 -6.71 19.80 2.46
CA LYS A 269 -5.46 19.86 3.23
C LYS A 269 -4.60 18.64 2.93
N TRP A 270 -3.39 18.89 2.45
CA TRP A 270 -2.47 17.86 1.98
C TRP A 270 -1.13 17.96 2.67
N LYS A 271 -0.51 16.80 2.90
CA LYS A 271 0.85 16.68 3.42
C LYS A 271 1.66 15.75 2.55
N PHE A 272 2.81 16.24 2.06
CA PHE A 272 3.76 15.40 1.35
C PHE A 272 4.41 14.41 2.31
N ARG A 273 4.52 13.16 1.88
CA ARG A 273 5.12 12.07 2.65
C ARG A 273 6.07 11.29 1.75
N PHE A 274 7.29 11.11 2.25
CA PHE A 274 8.26 10.18 1.70
C PHE A 274 8.20 8.87 2.50
N ASN A 275 7.82 7.79 1.81
CA ASN A 275 7.75 6.45 2.38
C ASN A 275 9.15 5.89 2.52
N ASN A 276 9.43 5.22 3.65
CA ASN A 276 10.78 4.73 3.96
C ASN A 276 10.94 3.22 3.78
N GLY A 277 9.96 2.49 3.24
CA GLY A 277 10.09 1.09 2.83
C GLY A 277 10.42 0.90 1.35
N GLY A 278 11.05 -0.22 1.01
CA GLY A 278 11.34 -0.63 -0.38
C GLY A 278 12.69 -0.18 -0.95
N ALA A 279 13.62 0.34 -0.13
CA ALA A 279 14.89 0.86 -0.63
C ALA A 279 15.79 -0.23 -1.23
N LEU A 280 15.77 -1.45 -0.68
CA LEU A 280 16.51 -2.57 -1.28
C LEU A 280 15.85 -3.04 -2.57
N LEU A 281 14.51 -3.06 -2.65
CA LEU A 281 13.81 -3.37 -3.90
C LEU A 281 14.19 -2.38 -5.02
N THR A 282 14.24 -1.08 -4.69
CA THR A 282 14.69 -0.02 -5.62
C THR A 282 16.12 -0.29 -6.11
N LEU A 283 17.03 -0.59 -5.18
CA LEU A 283 18.43 -0.88 -5.51
C LEU A 283 18.57 -2.15 -6.36
N LEU A 284 17.93 -3.26 -5.99
CA LEU A 284 18.02 -4.54 -6.69
C LEU A 284 17.44 -4.45 -8.11
N LEU A 285 16.32 -3.78 -8.28
CA LEU A 285 15.75 -3.54 -9.62
C LEU A 285 16.67 -2.63 -10.45
N GLY A 286 17.23 -1.58 -9.84
CA GLY A 286 18.20 -0.71 -10.49
C GLY A 286 19.44 -1.48 -10.95
N LEU A 287 19.95 -2.42 -10.13
CA LEU A 287 21.05 -3.30 -10.51
C LEU A 287 20.68 -4.25 -11.67
N GLY A 288 19.41 -4.57 -11.84
CA GLY A 288 18.88 -5.29 -13.00
C GLY A 288 18.54 -4.39 -14.19
N ASN A 289 19.08 -3.16 -14.27
CA ASN A 289 18.75 -2.15 -15.27
C ASN A 289 17.26 -1.79 -15.36
N SER A 290 16.51 -2.00 -14.26
CA SER A 290 15.09 -1.66 -14.14
C SER A 290 14.89 -0.50 -13.17
N LEU A 291 14.33 0.59 -13.65
CA LEU A 291 14.08 1.76 -12.81
C LEU A 291 12.83 1.58 -11.97
N PHE A 292 12.96 1.58 -10.65
CA PHE A 292 11.82 1.49 -9.74
C PHE A 292 12.06 2.44 -8.56
N PRO A 293 11.44 3.64 -8.52
CA PRO A 293 11.78 4.62 -7.50
C PRO A 293 11.12 4.32 -6.16
N MET A 294 11.73 4.84 -5.10
CA MET A 294 11.08 5.01 -3.80
C MET A 294 9.88 5.96 -3.92
N ASN A 295 8.82 5.69 -3.16
CA ASN A 295 7.58 6.47 -3.25
C ASN A 295 7.62 7.77 -2.43
N GLY A 296 7.22 8.86 -3.08
CA GLY A 296 6.89 10.13 -2.46
C GLY A 296 5.55 10.63 -2.99
N ASN A 297 4.62 10.96 -2.10
CA ASN A 297 3.27 11.32 -2.52
C ASN A 297 2.59 12.32 -1.57
N TRP A 298 1.53 12.97 -2.05
CA TRP A 298 0.65 13.83 -1.26
C TRP A 298 -0.48 13.00 -0.67
N TYR A 299 -0.77 13.23 0.60
CA TYR A 299 -1.82 12.55 1.34
C TYR A 299 -2.71 13.57 2.04
N LEU A 300 -4.01 13.29 2.08
CA LEU A 300 -4.94 14.06 2.87
C LEU A 300 -4.56 13.95 4.36
N GLU A 301 -4.60 15.08 5.07
CA GLU A 301 -4.35 15.08 6.52
C GLU A 301 -5.49 14.40 7.28
N ASP A 302 -6.70 14.59 6.79
CA ASP A 302 -7.97 14.10 7.32
C ASP A 302 -8.55 12.95 6.47
N TYR A 303 -7.69 12.03 6.00
CA TYR A 303 -8.15 10.92 5.18
C TYR A 303 -9.06 9.97 5.98
N GLU A 304 -10.28 9.71 5.48
CA GLU A 304 -11.24 8.78 6.08
C GLU A 304 -11.67 7.64 5.12
N ASN A 305 -11.04 7.54 3.94
CA ASN A 305 -11.42 6.61 2.88
C ASN A 305 -12.89 6.79 2.41
N SER A 306 -13.43 8.00 2.54
CA SER A 306 -14.73 8.35 1.97
C SER A 306 -14.67 8.36 0.43
N GLU A 307 -15.81 8.35 -0.25
CA GLU A 307 -15.84 8.49 -1.72
C GLU A 307 -15.18 9.79 -2.19
N LYS A 308 -15.41 10.90 -1.45
CA LYS A 308 -14.81 12.21 -1.74
C LYS A 308 -13.29 12.18 -1.57
N ASP A 309 -12.79 11.51 -0.54
CA ASP A 309 -11.36 11.37 -0.32
C ASP A 309 -10.72 10.50 -1.42
N ARG A 310 -11.36 9.37 -1.77
CA ARG A 310 -10.91 8.50 -2.87
C ARG A 310 -10.88 9.25 -4.20
N LYS A 311 -11.90 10.07 -4.50
CA LYS A 311 -11.91 10.94 -5.68
C LYS A 311 -10.74 11.92 -5.68
N SER A 312 -10.46 12.55 -4.54
CA SER A 312 -9.37 13.52 -4.39
C SER A 312 -7.99 12.84 -4.58
N MET A 313 -7.80 11.66 -3.99
CA MET A 313 -6.59 10.84 -4.15
C MET A 313 -6.44 10.30 -5.59
N ALA A 314 -7.54 10.01 -6.29
CA ALA A 314 -7.50 9.61 -7.70
C ALA A 314 -7.17 10.81 -8.62
N CYS A 315 -7.67 12.00 -8.30
CA CYS A 315 -7.40 13.22 -9.06
C CYS A 315 -5.90 13.52 -9.17
N THR A 316 -5.13 13.33 -8.08
CA THR A 316 -3.67 13.54 -8.12
C THR A 316 -2.97 12.60 -9.09
N GLU A 317 -3.41 11.35 -9.17
CA GLU A 317 -2.83 10.36 -10.08
C GLU A 317 -3.35 10.51 -11.52
N LEU A 318 -4.56 11.03 -11.73
CA LEU A 318 -5.08 11.35 -13.07
C LEU A 318 -4.35 12.52 -13.71
N VAL A 319 -4.04 13.57 -12.94
CA VAL A 319 -3.24 14.71 -13.43
C VAL A 319 -1.83 14.24 -13.82
N ARG A 320 -1.21 13.42 -12.98
CA ARG A 320 0.07 12.77 -13.29
C ARG A 320 -0.03 11.93 -14.56
N TRP A 321 -1.00 11.04 -14.63
CA TRP A 321 -1.22 10.18 -15.79
C TRP A 321 -1.37 11.00 -17.08
N PHE A 322 -2.20 12.06 -17.06
CA PHE A 322 -2.42 12.91 -18.21
C PHE A 322 -1.13 13.55 -18.72
N VAL A 323 -0.29 14.09 -17.84
CA VAL A 323 1.02 14.66 -18.24
C VAL A 323 1.95 13.58 -18.81
N PHE A 324 1.98 12.40 -18.20
CA PHE A 324 2.83 11.29 -18.65
C PHE A 324 2.42 10.73 -20.01
N LEU A 325 1.17 10.92 -20.48
CA LEU A 325 0.77 10.57 -21.84
C LEU A 325 1.54 11.33 -22.92
N PHE A 326 1.95 12.58 -22.62
CA PHE A 326 2.59 13.46 -23.59
C PHE A 326 4.12 13.47 -23.48
N LEU A 327 4.70 13.02 -22.37
CA LEU A 327 6.16 12.96 -22.21
C LEU A 327 6.87 12.13 -23.28
N PRO A 328 6.31 11.02 -23.82
CA PRO A 328 6.91 10.30 -24.93
C PRO A 328 7.11 11.14 -26.20
N LEU A 329 6.36 12.22 -26.42
CA LEU A 329 6.55 13.14 -27.55
C LEU A 329 7.91 13.84 -27.52
N ALA A 330 8.60 13.88 -26.37
CA ALA A 330 9.92 14.50 -26.25
C ALA A 330 10.95 13.89 -27.22
N GLN A 331 10.76 12.63 -27.65
CA GLN A 331 11.64 12.00 -28.63
C GLN A 331 11.61 12.65 -30.02
N LEU A 332 10.51 13.34 -30.38
CA LEU A 332 10.38 14.03 -31.66
C LEU A 332 11.37 15.18 -31.83
N GLY A 333 11.91 15.71 -30.72
CA GLY A 333 12.97 16.71 -30.75
C GLY A 333 14.33 16.16 -31.19
N GLY A 334 14.48 14.83 -31.36
CA GLY A 334 15.69 14.19 -31.86
C GLY A 334 16.89 14.17 -30.91
N THR A 335 16.83 14.88 -29.77
CA THR A 335 17.92 14.98 -28.79
C THR A 335 18.08 13.70 -27.97
N VAL A 336 19.32 13.43 -27.50
CA VAL A 336 19.62 12.29 -26.62
C VAL A 336 18.77 12.37 -25.34
N TYR A 337 18.67 13.56 -24.75
CA TYR A 337 17.80 13.82 -23.59
C TYR A 337 16.33 13.51 -23.87
N GLY A 338 15.77 13.98 -25.01
CA GLY A 338 14.37 13.75 -25.36
C GLY A 338 14.04 12.26 -25.53
N LYS A 339 14.94 11.50 -26.16
CA LYS A 339 14.83 10.04 -26.27
C LYS A 339 14.89 9.36 -24.91
N SER A 340 15.84 9.74 -24.04
CA SER A 340 15.91 9.21 -22.68
C SER A 340 14.65 9.53 -21.87
N LEU A 341 14.16 10.77 -21.93
CA LEU A 341 12.94 11.18 -21.23
C LEU A 341 11.72 10.38 -21.69
N ALA A 342 11.58 10.16 -23.00
CA ALA A 342 10.49 9.36 -23.56
C ALA A 342 10.54 7.90 -23.09
N GLN A 343 11.71 7.24 -23.18
CA GLN A 343 11.90 5.87 -22.72
C GLN A 343 11.56 5.71 -21.23
N LEU A 344 12.04 6.64 -20.40
CA LEU A 344 11.74 6.63 -18.98
C LEU A 344 10.25 6.84 -18.71
N ALA A 345 9.62 7.79 -19.39
CA ALA A 345 8.18 8.03 -19.25
C ALA A 345 7.36 6.77 -19.56
N GLN A 346 7.71 6.04 -20.62
CA GLN A 346 7.05 4.77 -20.99
C GLN A 346 7.13 3.72 -19.86
N VAL A 347 8.30 3.55 -19.22
CA VAL A 347 8.44 2.64 -18.07
C VAL A 347 7.48 3.02 -16.93
N PHE A 348 7.40 4.31 -16.61
CA PHE A 348 6.49 4.80 -15.58
C PHE A 348 5.00 4.70 -15.96
N MET A 349 4.69 4.78 -17.25
CA MET A 349 3.35 4.51 -17.76
C MET A 349 2.97 3.04 -17.54
N VAL A 350 3.88 2.09 -17.80
CA VAL A 350 3.66 0.66 -17.52
C VAL A 350 3.35 0.45 -16.04
N TYR A 351 4.12 1.05 -15.13
CA TYR A 351 3.83 0.95 -13.69
C TYR A 351 2.48 1.54 -13.30
N SER A 352 2.04 2.57 -14.02
CA SER A 352 0.74 3.22 -13.81
C SER A 352 -0.45 2.34 -14.21
N LEU A 353 -0.22 1.20 -14.88
CA LEU A 353 -1.26 0.24 -15.24
C LEU A 353 -1.62 -0.72 -14.10
N ILE A 354 -0.69 -0.99 -13.19
CA ILE A 354 -0.73 -2.15 -12.29
C ILE A 354 -1.32 -1.75 -10.93
N PRO A 355 -2.59 -2.08 -10.61
CA PRO A 355 -3.26 -1.63 -9.38
C PRO A 355 -3.01 -2.59 -8.21
N ILE A 356 -1.93 -3.37 -8.26
CA ILE A 356 -1.57 -4.39 -7.26
C ILE A 356 -0.19 -4.11 -6.68
N TYR A 357 0.03 -4.52 -5.45
CA TYR A 357 1.33 -4.45 -4.79
C TYR A 357 2.40 -5.24 -5.57
N PRO A 358 3.65 -4.73 -5.71
CA PRO A 358 4.18 -3.50 -5.13
C PRO A 358 3.93 -2.25 -5.97
N PHE A 359 3.34 -2.31 -7.16
CA PHE A 359 3.24 -1.16 -8.07
C PHE A 359 2.11 -0.18 -7.75
N GLU A 360 1.10 -0.63 -7.02
CA GLU A 360 -0.11 0.15 -6.76
C GLU A 360 0.14 1.54 -6.12
N HIS A 361 1.22 1.69 -5.34
CA HIS A 361 1.58 2.95 -4.68
C HIS A 361 2.07 4.01 -5.67
N LEU A 362 2.40 3.60 -6.91
CA LEU A 362 2.74 4.49 -8.01
C LEU A 362 1.51 5.12 -8.68
N GLY A 363 0.29 4.78 -8.23
CA GLY A 363 -0.91 5.58 -8.45
C GLY A 363 -2.11 4.81 -9.01
N ALA A 364 -1.87 3.70 -9.71
CA ALA A 364 -2.92 2.88 -10.33
C ALA A 364 -3.98 2.42 -9.32
N GLY A 365 -3.54 2.05 -8.10
CA GLY A 365 -4.42 1.61 -7.04
C GLY A 365 -5.44 2.66 -6.60
N ARG A 366 -5.06 3.95 -6.62
CA ARG A 366 -5.94 5.06 -6.21
C ARG A 366 -7.04 5.31 -7.23
N ILE A 367 -6.72 5.26 -8.52
CA ILE A 367 -7.70 5.35 -9.60
C ILE A 367 -8.65 4.15 -9.54
N TYR A 368 -8.11 2.93 -9.39
CA TYR A 368 -8.90 1.70 -9.32
C TYR A 368 -9.87 1.68 -8.13
N ARG A 369 -9.42 2.10 -6.93
CA ARG A 369 -10.25 2.17 -5.71
C ARG A 369 -11.36 3.23 -5.80
N TYR A 370 -11.16 4.29 -6.58
CA TYR A 370 -12.18 5.30 -6.84
C TYR A 370 -13.18 4.83 -7.91
N ASN A 371 -12.70 4.45 -9.09
CA ASN A 371 -13.54 4.05 -10.20
C ASN A 371 -12.82 3.06 -11.14
N LYS A 372 -13.28 1.81 -11.16
CA LYS A 372 -12.70 0.72 -11.98
C LYS A 372 -12.83 0.96 -13.48
N TRP A 373 -13.90 1.61 -13.93
CA TRP A 373 -14.08 1.97 -15.34
C TRP A 373 -13.11 3.06 -15.77
N LEU A 374 -12.88 4.05 -14.91
CA LEU A 374 -11.89 5.09 -15.16
C LEU A 374 -10.49 4.49 -15.26
N TRP A 375 -10.14 3.58 -14.34
CA TRP A 375 -8.88 2.83 -14.42
C TRP A 375 -8.77 2.05 -15.74
N LEU A 376 -9.82 1.33 -16.16
CA LEU A 376 -9.83 0.59 -17.42
C LEU A 376 -9.60 1.50 -18.63
N ILE A 377 -10.25 2.67 -18.67
CA ILE A 377 -10.05 3.67 -19.73
C ILE A 377 -8.60 4.15 -19.74
N THR A 378 -8.05 4.54 -18.58
CA THR A 378 -6.66 4.99 -18.50
C THR A 378 -5.67 3.90 -18.93
N THR A 379 -5.98 2.64 -18.65
CA THR A 379 -5.18 1.48 -19.06
C THR A 379 -5.21 1.28 -20.57
N VAL A 380 -6.39 1.28 -21.19
CA VAL A 380 -6.54 1.11 -22.65
C VAL A 380 -5.81 2.23 -23.40
N ILE A 381 -5.98 3.48 -22.98
CA ILE A 381 -5.29 4.63 -23.60
C ILE A 381 -3.77 4.50 -23.43
N THR A 382 -3.30 4.11 -22.24
CA THR A 382 -1.87 3.93 -21.99
C THR A 382 -1.28 2.83 -22.88
N ILE A 383 -1.97 1.69 -23.04
CA ILE A 383 -1.52 0.62 -23.94
C ILE A 383 -1.46 1.09 -25.38
N ALA A 384 -2.47 1.83 -25.86
CA ALA A 384 -2.46 2.39 -27.20
C ALA A 384 -1.27 3.35 -27.40
N VAL A 385 -1.04 4.25 -26.44
CA VAL A 385 0.11 5.18 -26.47
C VAL A 385 1.44 4.44 -26.48
N LEU A 386 1.61 3.43 -25.62
CA LEU A 386 2.82 2.62 -25.60
C LEU A 386 3.03 1.91 -26.94
N TYR A 387 1.98 1.37 -27.55
CA TYR A 387 2.05 0.73 -28.87
C TYR A 387 2.47 1.70 -29.98
N PHE A 388 1.98 2.95 -29.97
CA PHE A 388 2.36 3.96 -30.97
C PHE A 388 3.80 4.48 -30.85
N TYR A 389 4.42 4.37 -29.66
CA TYR A 389 5.78 4.86 -29.40
C TYR A 389 6.80 3.75 -29.14
N SER A 390 6.39 2.48 -29.24
CA SER A 390 7.30 1.32 -29.29
C SER A 390 7.78 1.14 -30.72
#